data_AF-A0A7X1B5R8-F1
#
_entry.id   AF-A0A7X1B5R8-F1
#
_cell.length_a   1.000
_cell.length_b   1.000
_cell.length_c   1.000
_cell.angle_alpha   90.00
_cell.angle_beta   90.00
_cell.angle_gamma   90.00
#
_symmetry.space_group_name_H-M   'P 1'
#
loop_
_entity.id
_entity.type
_entity.pdbx_description
1 polymer ?
#
loop_
_entity_poly.entity_id
_entity_poly.type
_entity_poly.pdbx_seq_one_letter_code
_entity_poly.pdbx_strand_id
1 'polypeptide(L)'
;MKKLLTLAMLALSVATLQAQADKVIVYPLEAIADGARFSKQKFDETYPGIDVTQYGLSDEGWYIRYKHELLTYLYGPIDDLNTARRQKKLLEEIRLSVVLKKPSLSSSTVDIIRFDFNATPDNMGVSEDVDNPYLIPELTGEGDK
;
A
#
# COMPACT_ATOMS: atom_id res chain seq x y z
N MET A 1 42.03 5.49 48.47
CA MET A 1 40.56 5.53 48.34
C MET A 1 40.18 6.60 47.33
N LYS A 2 40.22 6.32 46.02
CA LYS A 2 39.98 7.33 44.95
C LYS A 2 39.75 6.64 43.60
N LYS A 3 38.72 5.79 43.48
CA LYS A 3 38.26 5.23 42.18
C LYS A 3 36.81 4.77 42.24
N LEU A 4 35.87 5.63 42.58
CA LEU A 4 34.44 5.28 42.53
C LEU A 4 33.60 6.52 42.24
N LEU A 5 33.83 7.22 41.12
CA LEU A 5 32.93 8.32 40.74
C LEU A 5 32.99 8.65 39.25
N THR A 6 32.74 7.65 38.39
CA THR A 6 32.55 7.90 36.95
C THR A 6 31.76 6.76 36.30
N LEU A 7 30.58 6.44 36.82
CA LEU A 7 29.68 5.49 36.17
C LEU A 7 28.22 5.77 36.54
N ALA A 8 27.74 7.00 36.30
CA ALA A 8 26.35 7.36 36.57
C ALA A 8 25.78 8.36 35.55
N MET A 9 26.26 8.35 34.31
CA MET A 9 25.78 9.26 33.26
C MET A 9 25.71 8.56 31.91
N LEU A 10 24.95 7.46 31.85
CA LEU A 10 24.57 6.83 30.58
C LEU A 10 23.23 6.11 30.74
N ALA A 11 22.19 6.85 31.13
CA ALA A 11 20.83 6.34 31.18
C ALA A 11 19.87 7.37 30.58
N LEU A 12 18.97 6.86 29.74
CA LEU A 12 17.80 7.51 29.13
C LEU A 12 18.04 8.33 27.85
N SER A 13 18.34 7.61 26.77
CA SER A 13 17.74 7.91 25.46
C SER A 13 16.69 6.83 25.14
N VAL A 14 15.56 6.88 25.84
CA VAL A 14 14.35 6.18 25.39
C VAL A 14 13.84 6.97 24.19
N ALA A 15 14.25 6.56 22.99
CA ALA A 15 13.66 7.05 21.76
C ALA A 15 12.17 6.68 21.80
N THR A 16 11.31 7.65 22.03
CA THR A 16 9.89 7.52 21.74
C THR A 16 9.78 7.31 20.24
N LEU A 17 9.70 6.06 19.79
CA LEU A 17 9.11 5.74 18.49
C LEU A 17 7.64 6.16 18.61
N GLN A 18 7.34 7.42 18.29
CA GLN A 18 5.99 7.76 17.90
C GLN A 18 5.70 6.90 16.68
N ALA A 19 4.81 5.91 16.83
CA ALA A 19 4.27 5.17 15.71
C ALA A 19 3.68 6.21 14.75
N GLN A 20 4.39 6.51 13.66
CA GLN A 20 3.89 7.41 12.65
C GLN A 20 2.71 6.69 12.00
N ALA A 21 1.51 7.28 12.09
CA ALA A 21 0.34 6.70 11.48
C ALA A 21 0.51 6.72 9.96
N ASP A 22 0.23 5.58 9.32
CA ASP A 22 0.18 5.50 7.86
C ASP A 22 -0.88 6.49 7.36
N LYS A 23 -0.47 7.49 6.58
CA LYS A 23 -1.39 8.41 5.92
C LYS A 23 -2.15 7.66 4.84
N VAL A 24 -3.47 7.65 4.91
CA VAL A 24 -4.33 6.92 3.96
C VAL A 24 -5.16 7.91 3.16
N ILE A 25 -4.95 7.95 1.84
CA ILE A 25 -5.73 8.78 0.91
C ILE A 25 -6.53 7.89 -0.04
N VAL A 26 -7.80 8.20 -0.22
CA VAL A 26 -8.68 7.55 -1.19
C VAL A 26 -8.81 8.42 -2.43
N TYR A 27 -8.67 7.79 -3.59
CA TYR A 27 -8.88 8.37 -4.92
C TYR A 27 -9.96 7.57 -5.67
N PRO A 28 -10.64 8.20 -6.63
CA PRO A 28 -11.54 7.48 -7.51
C PRO A 28 -10.71 6.64 -8.51
N LEU A 29 -11.34 5.64 -9.14
CA LEU A 29 -10.64 4.62 -9.92
C LEU A 29 -9.89 5.18 -11.14
N GLU A 30 -10.42 6.24 -11.75
CA GLU A 30 -9.89 6.88 -12.96
C GLU A 30 -8.52 7.52 -12.70
N ALA A 31 -8.23 7.86 -11.45
CA ALA A 31 -6.95 8.41 -11.03
C ALA A 31 -5.77 7.47 -11.34
N ILE A 32 -5.98 6.14 -11.41
CA ILE A 32 -4.91 5.21 -11.82
C ILE A 32 -4.43 5.53 -13.24
N ALA A 33 -5.37 5.58 -14.20
CA ALA A 33 -5.04 5.80 -15.61
C ALA A 33 -4.49 7.21 -15.84
N ASP A 34 -5.05 8.21 -15.17
CA ASP A 34 -4.60 9.59 -15.29
C ASP A 34 -3.27 9.85 -14.57
N GLY A 35 -2.93 9.09 -13.53
CA GLY A 35 -1.63 9.16 -12.86
C GLY A 35 -0.44 8.83 -13.77
N ALA A 36 -0.67 8.05 -14.84
CA ALA A 36 0.33 7.78 -15.87
C ALA A 36 0.50 8.93 -16.88
N ARG A 37 -0.50 9.81 -17.00
CA ARG A 37 -0.63 10.80 -18.08
C ARG A 37 -0.41 12.22 -17.60
N PHE A 38 -0.85 12.53 -16.38
CA PHE A 38 -0.83 13.88 -15.85
C PHE A 38 0.51 14.21 -15.21
N SER A 39 0.86 15.50 -15.24
CA SER A 39 1.88 16.02 -14.34
C SER A 39 1.37 15.93 -12.89
N LYS A 40 2.30 15.95 -11.92
CA LYS A 40 1.93 15.93 -10.50
C LYS A 40 0.94 17.06 -10.16
N GLN A 41 1.22 18.28 -10.60
CA GLN A 41 0.34 19.43 -10.33
C GLN A 41 -1.06 19.19 -10.89
N LYS A 42 -1.17 18.75 -12.15
CA LYS A 42 -2.46 18.51 -12.78
C LYS A 42 -3.23 17.38 -12.09
N PHE A 43 -2.51 16.35 -11.65
CA PHE A 43 -3.08 15.26 -10.87
C PHE A 43 -3.65 15.78 -9.56
N ASP A 44 -2.87 16.52 -8.76
CA ASP A 44 -3.30 17.06 -7.46
C ASP A 44 -4.52 18.00 -7.60
N GLU A 45 -4.57 18.81 -8.66
CA GLU A 45 -5.71 19.71 -8.96
C GLU A 45 -6.97 18.94 -9.37
N THR A 46 -6.82 17.82 -10.07
CA THR A 46 -7.94 17.03 -10.59
C THR A 46 -8.47 16.05 -9.55
N TYR A 47 -7.56 15.48 -8.75
CA TYR A 47 -7.81 14.47 -7.75
C TYR A 47 -7.22 14.94 -6.41
N PRO A 48 -7.95 15.74 -5.61
CA PRO A 48 -7.46 16.18 -4.30
C PRO A 48 -7.34 15.02 -3.29
N GLY A 49 -8.08 13.94 -3.52
CA GLY A 49 -8.13 12.77 -2.63
C GLY A 49 -8.91 13.03 -1.33
N ILE A 50 -9.30 11.95 -0.67
CA ILE A 50 -9.98 11.99 0.64
C ILE A 50 -9.04 11.41 1.67
N ASP A 51 -8.65 12.21 2.68
CA ASP A 51 -7.83 11.72 3.79
C ASP A 51 -8.71 10.96 4.80
N VAL A 52 -8.49 9.65 4.88
CA VAL A 52 -9.26 8.74 5.74
C VAL A 52 -8.43 8.25 6.93
N THR A 53 -7.26 8.84 7.18
CA THR A 53 -6.31 8.39 8.21
C THR A 53 -6.96 8.26 9.60
N GLN A 54 -7.91 9.14 9.95
CA GLN A 54 -8.54 9.15 11.27
C GLN A 54 -9.86 8.37 11.36
N TYR A 55 -10.57 8.20 10.24
CA TYR A 55 -11.97 7.75 10.26
C TYR A 55 -12.19 6.43 9.49
N GLY A 56 -11.20 5.97 8.72
CA GLY A 56 -11.31 4.78 7.90
C GLY A 56 -12.19 4.97 6.65
N LEU A 57 -12.44 3.87 5.95
CA LEU A 57 -13.25 3.85 4.74
C LEU A 57 -14.74 3.98 5.06
N SER A 58 -15.47 4.67 4.18
CA SER A 58 -16.91 4.90 4.26
C SER A 58 -17.74 4.03 3.34
N ASP A 59 -17.12 3.36 2.36
CA ASP A 59 -17.83 2.68 1.29
C ASP A 59 -17.29 1.26 1.13
N GLU A 60 -18.19 0.28 1.10
CA GLU A 60 -17.84 -1.12 0.87
C GLU A 60 -17.42 -1.36 -0.57
N GLY A 61 -16.55 -2.35 -0.76
CA GLY A 61 -16.13 -2.77 -2.09
C GLY A 61 -14.66 -3.16 -2.13
N TRP A 62 -14.20 -3.40 -3.35
CA TRP A 62 -12.79 -3.66 -3.63
C TRP A 62 -12.04 -2.35 -3.79
N TYR A 63 -10.80 -2.32 -3.30
CA TYR A 63 -9.88 -1.21 -3.48
C TYR A 63 -8.56 -1.73 -3.99
N ILE A 64 -7.95 -0.98 -4.91
CA ILE A 64 -6.53 -1.17 -5.23
C ILE A 64 -5.73 -0.36 -4.23
N ARG A 65 -4.83 -1.01 -3.52
CA ARG A 65 -3.96 -0.37 -2.55
C ARG A 65 -2.57 -0.21 -3.13
N TYR A 66 -2.06 1.02 -3.13
CA TYR A 66 -0.64 1.32 -3.31
C TYR A 66 -0.06 1.71 -1.96
N LYS A 67 1.06 1.10 -1.56
CA LYS A 67 1.76 1.44 -0.32
C LYS A 67 3.21 1.79 -0.59
N HIS A 68 3.69 2.87 0.02
CA HIS A 68 5.11 3.20 0.06
C HIS A 68 5.43 3.92 1.37
N GLU A 69 6.33 3.34 2.16
CA GLU A 69 6.64 3.82 3.51
C GLU A 69 5.36 3.99 4.35
N LEU A 70 5.10 5.21 4.83
CA LEU A 70 3.96 5.58 5.67
C LEU A 70 2.80 6.16 4.86
N LEU A 71 2.78 5.92 3.55
CA LEU A 71 1.75 6.42 2.65
C LEU A 71 0.99 5.26 2.02
N THR A 72 -0.32 5.29 2.15
CA THR A 72 -1.25 4.36 1.51
C THR A 72 -2.21 5.14 0.63
N TYR A 73 -2.29 4.75 -0.64
CA TYR A 73 -3.32 5.21 -1.57
C TYR A 73 -4.29 4.08 -1.86
N LEU A 74 -5.58 4.38 -1.79
CA LEU A 74 -6.66 3.47 -2.12
C LEU A 74 -7.39 4.00 -3.34
N TYR A 75 -7.66 3.13 -4.32
CA TYR A 75 -8.42 3.47 -5.52
C TYR A 75 -9.68 2.62 -5.57
N GLY A 76 -10.85 3.27 -5.47
CA GLY A 76 -12.14 2.59 -5.38
C GLY A 76 -13.24 3.47 -4.76
N PRO A 77 -14.36 2.87 -4.32
CA PRO A 77 -14.66 1.43 -4.33
C PRO A 77 -14.89 0.87 -5.74
N ILE A 78 -14.68 -0.44 -5.90
CA ILE A 78 -14.91 -1.20 -7.12
C ILE A 78 -15.85 -2.37 -6.79
N ASP A 79 -16.92 -2.55 -7.55
CA ASP A 79 -17.91 -3.60 -7.29
C ASP A 79 -17.42 -5.01 -7.67
N ASP A 80 -16.65 -5.11 -8.75
CA ASP A 80 -16.26 -6.37 -9.38
C ASP A 80 -14.75 -6.67 -9.21
N LEU A 81 -14.43 -7.85 -8.70
CA LEU A 81 -13.05 -8.30 -8.48
C LEU A 81 -12.26 -8.42 -9.79
N ASN A 82 -12.89 -8.79 -10.91
CA ASN A 82 -12.18 -8.87 -12.19
C ASN A 82 -11.74 -7.49 -12.67
N THR A 83 -12.57 -6.47 -12.44
CA THR A 83 -12.24 -5.07 -12.67
C THR A 83 -11.10 -4.63 -11.75
N ALA A 84 -11.16 -4.99 -10.47
CA ALA A 84 -10.06 -4.72 -9.54
C ALA A 84 -8.73 -5.35 -10.00
N ARG A 85 -8.74 -6.61 -10.44
CA ARG A 85 -7.55 -7.30 -11.00
C ARG A 85 -6.95 -6.58 -12.20
N ARG A 86 -7.79 -6.13 -13.15
CA ARG A 86 -7.30 -5.36 -14.31
C ARG A 86 -6.65 -4.04 -13.90
N GLN A 87 -7.25 -3.35 -12.92
CA GLN A 87 -6.75 -2.06 -12.42
C GLN A 87 -5.50 -2.20 -11.57
N LYS A 88 -5.39 -3.28 -10.76
CA LYS A 88 -4.16 -3.68 -10.08
C LYS A 88 -3.00 -3.81 -11.07
N LYS A 89 -3.21 -4.58 -12.14
CA LYS A 89 -2.19 -4.81 -13.17
C LYS A 89 -1.73 -3.49 -13.81
N LEU A 90 -2.67 -2.62 -14.17
CA LEU A 90 -2.34 -1.30 -14.71
C LEU A 90 -1.50 -0.47 -13.73
N LEU A 91 -1.88 -0.43 -12.45
CA LEU A 91 -1.14 0.32 -11.43
C LEU A 91 0.25 -0.28 -11.17
N GLU A 92 0.39 -1.61 -11.22
CA GLU A 92 1.68 -2.30 -11.13
C GLU A 92 2.61 -1.94 -12.29
N GLU A 93 2.10 -1.93 -13.53
CA GLU A 93 2.87 -1.52 -14.70
C GLU A 93 3.34 -0.06 -14.59
N ILE A 94 2.45 0.84 -14.16
CA ILE A 94 2.79 2.25 -13.90
C ILE A 94 3.88 2.33 -12.83
N ARG A 95 3.70 1.66 -11.68
CA ARG A 95 4.69 1.62 -10.60
C ARG A 95 6.05 1.17 -11.09
N LEU A 96 6.12 0.05 -11.82
CA LEU A 96 7.38 -0.47 -12.36
C LEU A 96 8.06 0.56 -13.27
N SER A 97 7.31 1.20 -14.16
CA SER A 97 7.84 2.25 -15.04
C SER A 97 8.41 3.46 -14.28
N VAL A 98 7.80 3.82 -13.15
CA VAL A 98 8.25 4.91 -12.29
C VAL A 98 9.46 4.50 -11.46
N VAL A 99 9.49 3.28 -10.93
CA VAL A 99 10.63 2.73 -10.17
C VAL A 99 11.91 2.72 -11.01
N LEU A 100 11.82 2.41 -12.30
CA LEU A 100 12.96 2.49 -13.23
C LEU A 100 13.58 3.90 -13.29
N LYS A 101 12.75 4.94 -13.13
CA LYS A 101 13.20 6.36 -13.13
C LYS A 101 13.55 6.85 -11.72
N LYS A 102 12.97 6.25 -10.68
CA LYS A 102 13.10 6.61 -9.27
C LYS A 102 13.27 5.36 -8.40
N PRO A 103 14.49 4.79 -8.30
CA PRO A 103 14.73 3.53 -7.60
C PRO A 103 14.40 3.54 -6.11
N SER A 104 14.33 4.72 -5.47
CA SER A 104 13.90 4.87 -4.07
C SER A 104 12.49 4.34 -3.82
N LEU A 105 11.64 4.25 -4.85
CA LEU A 105 10.28 3.72 -4.75
C LEU A 105 10.20 2.20 -4.89
N SER A 106 11.33 1.49 -5.01
CA SER A 106 11.37 0.03 -5.26
C SER A 106 10.65 -0.80 -4.19
N SER A 107 10.63 -0.34 -2.94
CA SER A 107 9.92 -0.97 -1.82
C SER A 107 8.40 -0.80 -1.86
N SER A 108 7.87 0.00 -2.81
CA SER A 108 6.42 0.20 -2.92
C SER A 108 5.70 -1.06 -3.41
N THR A 109 4.49 -1.30 -2.90
CA THR A 109 3.67 -2.47 -3.23
C THR A 109 2.33 -2.05 -3.81
N VAL A 110 1.71 -2.96 -4.56
CA VAL A 110 0.34 -2.82 -5.05
C VAL A 110 -0.42 -4.12 -4.79
N ASP A 111 -1.58 -4.03 -4.15
CA ASP A 111 -2.41 -5.18 -3.80
C ASP A 111 -3.91 -4.83 -3.88
N ILE A 112 -4.78 -5.85 -3.78
CA ILE A 112 -6.23 -5.68 -3.74
C ILE A 112 -6.71 -5.97 -2.33
N ILE A 113 -7.54 -5.08 -1.78
CA ILE A 113 -8.21 -5.30 -0.50
C ILE A 113 -9.72 -5.20 -0.68
N ARG A 114 -10.47 -5.89 0.18
CA ARG A 114 -11.91 -5.72 0.29
C ARG A 114 -12.25 -5.02 1.59
N PHE A 115 -13.05 -3.96 1.52
CA PHE A 115 -13.66 -3.34 2.68
C PHE A 115 -15.14 -3.74 2.76
N ASP A 116 -15.56 -4.17 3.95
CA ASP A 116 -16.91 -4.66 4.26
C ASP A 116 -17.19 -4.28 5.72
N PHE A 117 -18.31 -3.61 6.00
CA PHE A 117 -18.69 -3.20 7.36
C PHE A 117 -18.97 -4.39 8.27
N ASN A 118 -19.32 -5.53 7.69
CA ASN A 118 -19.63 -6.77 8.40
C ASN A 118 -18.47 -7.77 8.34
N ALA A 119 -17.24 -7.28 8.20
CA ALA A 119 -16.08 -8.14 8.11
C ALA A 119 -15.90 -9.05 9.35
N THR A 120 -16.01 -10.37 9.17
CA THR A 120 -15.58 -11.45 10.04
C THR A 120 -14.24 -12.02 9.56
N PRO A 121 -13.47 -12.75 10.39
CA PRO A 121 -12.26 -13.44 9.94
C PRO A 121 -12.45 -14.31 8.67
N ASP A 122 -13.66 -14.81 8.43
CA ASP A 122 -13.99 -15.69 7.29
C ASP A 122 -14.30 -14.92 5.98
N ASN A 123 -14.63 -13.63 6.05
CA ASN A 123 -14.91 -12.78 4.88
C ASN A 123 -13.92 -11.60 4.73
N MET A 124 -12.97 -11.46 5.67
CA MET A 124 -11.84 -10.57 5.56
C MET A 124 -10.97 -11.05 4.40
N GLY A 125 -11.11 -10.39 3.26
CA GLY A 125 -10.30 -10.64 2.08
C GLY A 125 -8.85 -10.29 2.32
N VAL A 126 -8.08 -11.22 2.89
CA VAL A 126 -6.68 -11.40 2.51
C VAL A 126 -6.73 -12.37 1.33
N SER A 127 -7.13 -11.88 0.15
CA SER A 127 -6.97 -12.69 -1.05
C SER A 127 -5.49 -12.63 -1.41
N GLU A 128 -4.70 -13.50 -0.77
CA GLU A 128 -3.48 -13.97 -1.41
C GLU A 128 -3.88 -14.53 -2.77
N ASP A 129 -3.16 -14.00 -3.75
CA ASP A 129 -3.33 -14.21 -5.17
C ASP A 129 -2.92 -15.66 -5.48
N VAL A 130 -3.87 -16.60 -5.36
CA VAL A 130 -3.71 -18.01 -5.75
C VAL A 130 -3.26 -18.13 -7.23
N ASP A 131 -3.50 -17.07 -8.02
CA ASP A 131 -3.14 -16.98 -9.43
C ASP A 131 -2.09 -15.87 -9.71
N ASN A 132 -1.23 -15.50 -8.74
CA ASN A 132 -0.19 -14.50 -8.95
C ASN A 132 0.76 -14.93 -10.07
N PRO A 133 0.74 -14.30 -11.26
CA PRO A 133 1.59 -14.69 -12.38
C PRO A 133 3.07 -14.30 -12.17
N TYR A 134 3.41 -13.63 -11.06
CA TYR A 134 4.78 -13.35 -10.64
C TYR A 134 5.33 -14.37 -9.63
N LEU A 135 4.56 -15.38 -9.22
CA LEU A 135 5.14 -16.61 -8.67
C LEU A 135 5.76 -17.36 -9.85
N ILE A 136 7.08 -17.23 -10.01
CA ILE A 136 7.84 -18.02 -10.97
C ILE A 136 7.50 -19.50 -10.68
N PRO A 137 6.88 -20.24 -11.61
CA PRO A 137 6.45 -21.63 -11.37
C PRO A 137 7.60 -22.55 -10.95
N GLU A 138 8.84 -22.19 -11.28
CA GLU A 138 10.05 -22.93 -10.94
C GLU A 138 10.40 -22.95 -9.43
N LEU A 139 9.65 -22.26 -8.56
CA LEU A 139 9.86 -22.27 -7.10
C LEU A 139 8.72 -22.92 -6.30
N THR A 140 7.63 -23.38 -6.92
CA THR A 140 6.53 -24.07 -6.23
C THR A 140 6.68 -25.59 -6.18
N GLY A 141 7.75 -26.14 -6.77
CA GLY A 141 8.07 -27.56 -6.63
C GLY A 141 7.05 -28.51 -7.24
N GLU A 142 6.26 -28.09 -8.22
CA GLU A 142 5.58 -29.04 -9.13
C GLU A 142 6.57 -29.55 -10.17
N GLY A 143 7.51 -30.37 -9.68
CA GLY A 143 8.15 -31.39 -10.49
C GLY A 143 7.17 -32.55 -10.71
N ASP A 144 7.13 -33.02 -11.96
CA ASP A 144 6.63 -34.31 -12.42
C ASP A 144 5.20 -34.72 -12.05
N LYS A 145 4.31 -34.65 -13.04
CA LYS A 145 3.63 -35.84 -13.58
C LYS A 145 3.45 -35.75 -15.09
#